data_AF-A0AA39GWB4-F1
#
_entry.id   AF-A0AA39GWB4-F1
#
_cell.length_a   1.000
_cell.length_b   1.000
_cell.length_c   1.000
_cell.angle_alpha   90.00
_cell.angle_beta   90.00
_cell.angle_gamma   90.00
#
_symmetry.space_group_name_H-M   'P 1'
#
loop_
_entity.id
_entity.type
_entity.pdbx_description
1 polymer ?
#
loop_
_entity_poly.entity_id
_entity_poly.type
_entity_poly.pdbx_seq_one_letter_code
_entity_poly.pdbx_strand_id
1 'polypeptide(L)'
;MKALVLLLAFASLSMMEAKKYLDDKNTPKTLADIDQYIGYDKEGRPFVECITGGPHVPDEITRCSLSKEDVLLNKGLSCFTVWQTKREYRGCWIQDMRNLRECKKERCSTSPDSKIGVHFCCCYGHLCNSKIGFDEE
;
A
#
# COMPACT_ATOMS: atom_id res chain seq x y z
N MET A 1 -32.48 0.59 -34.38
CA MET A 1 -32.90 0.30 -32.98
C MET A 1 -32.05 -0.76 -32.29
N LYS A 2 -31.73 -1.93 -32.90
CA LYS A 2 -30.95 -2.99 -32.24
C LYS A 2 -29.52 -2.59 -31.80
N ALA A 3 -28.83 -1.76 -32.58
CA ALA A 3 -27.45 -1.33 -32.27
C ALA A 3 -27.35 -0.39 -31.04
N LEU A 4 -28.37 0.46 -30.81
CA LEU A 4 -28.37 1.41 -29.69
C LEU A 4 -28.58 0.70 -28.34
N VAL A 5 -29.40 -0.36 -28.34
CA VAL A 5 -29.65 -1.20 -27.15
C VAL A 5 -28.38 -1.97 -26.75
N LEU A 6 -27.62 -2.46 -27.73
CA LEU A 6 -26.35 -3.14 -27.47
C LEU A 6 -25.31 -2.19 -26.85
N LEU A 7 -25.16 -0.98 -27.39
CA LEU A 7 -24.21 0.02 -26.89
C LEU A 7 -24.52 0.47 -25.45
N LEU A 8 -25.79 0.66 -25.12
CA LEU A 8 -26.22 0.99 -23.76
C LEU A 8 -25.94 -0.15 -22.78
N ALA A 9 -26.13 -1.41 -23.20
CA ALA A 9 -25.82 -2.58 -22.38
C ALA A 9 -24.31 -2.66 -22.07
N PHE A 10 -23.44 -2.45 -23.07
CA PHE A 10 -21.98 -2.45 -22.86
C PHE A 10 -21.51 -1.32 -21.94
N ALA A 11 -22.08 -0.12 -22.08
CA ALA A 11 -21.77 1.00 -21.19
C ALA A 11 -22.17 0.70 -19.73
N SER A 12 -23.36 0.12 -19.53
CA SER A 12 -23.81 -0.26 -18.18
C SER A 12 -22.97 -1.36 -17.54
N LEU A 13 -22.50 -2.34 -18.33
CA LEU A 13 -21.63 -3.41 -17.84
C LEU A 13 -20.25 -2.86 -17.41
N SER A 14 -19.65 -1.99 -18.23
CA SER A 14 -18.37 -1.35 -17.92
C SER A 14 -18.44 -0.48 -16.66
N MET A 15 -19.54 0.26 -16.48
CA MET A 15 -19.77 1.05 -15.26
C MET A 15 -19.97 0.18 -14.01
N MET A 16 -20.63 -0.96 -14.15
CA MET A 16 -20.82 -1.91 -13.05
C MET A 16 -19.50 -2.56 -12.62
N GLU A 17 -18.61 -2.90 -13.55
CA GLU A 17 -17.27 -3.41 -13.25
C GLU A 17 -16.39 -2.36 -12.55
N ALA A 18 -16.40 -1.12 -13.03
CA ALA A 18 -15.68 -0.01 -12.39
C ALA A 18 -16.20 0.27 -10.96
N LYS A 19 -17.51 0.19 -10.74
CA LYS A 19 -18.11 0.36 -9.40
C LYS A 19 -17.74 -0.79 -8.46
N LYS A 20 -17.70 -2.03 -8.96
CA LYS A 20 -17.26 -3.20 -8.20
C LYS A 20 -15.79 -3.12 -7.81
N TYR A 21 -14.94 -2.53 -8.66
CA TYR A 21 -13.52 -2.28 -8.36
C TYR A 21 -13.32 -1.18 -7.30
N LEU A 22 -14.25 -0.22 -7.22
CA LEU A 22 -14.20 0.88 -6.23
C LEU A 22 -14.86 0.54 -4.88
N ASP A 23 -15.65 -0.53 -4.84
CA ASP A 23 -16.45 -0.93 -3.67
C ASP A 23 -16.03 -2.30 -3.12
N ASP A 24 -14.75 -2.64 -3.23
CA ASP A 24 -14.20 -3.70 -2.40
C ASP A 24 -14.25 -3.25 -0.94
N LYS A 25 -15.13 -3.89 -0.16
CA LYS A 25 -15.36 -3.60 1.27
C LYS A 25 -14.09 -3.75 2.11
N ASN A 26 -13.05 -4.40 1.60
CA ASN A 26 -11.79 -4.62 2.29
C ASN A 26 -10.70 -3.58 1.94
N THR A 27 -11.00 -2.58 1.12
CA THR A 27 -10.04 -1.54 0.75
C THR A 27 -10.01 -0.40 1.78
N PRO A 28 -8.82 -0.02 2.31
CA PRO A 28 -8.68 1.14 3.19
C PRO A 28 -9.10 2.46 2.53
N LYS A 29 -9.97 3.24 3.18
CA LYS A 29 -10.45 4.55 2.70
C LYS A 29 -10.02 5.70 3.62
N THR A 30 -9.86 5.40 4.90
CA THR A 30 -9.48 6.33 5.98
C THR A 30 -8.49 5.68 6.94
N LEU A 31 -7.83 6.47 7.79
CA LEU A 31 -6.97 5.95 8.85
C LEU A 31 -7.70 5.00 9.81
N ALA A 32 -9.00 5.21 10.04
CA ALA A 32 -9.80 4.35 10.90
C ALA A 32 -9.90 2.91 10.35
N ASP A 33 -9.82 2.72 9.03
CA ASP A 33 -9.86 1.39 8.41
C ASP A 33 -8.58 0.58 8.67
N ILE A 34 -7.48 1.25 9.04
CA ILE A 34 -6.18 0.63 9.32
C ILE A 34 -5.71 0.82 10.77
N ASP A 35 -6.59 1.29 11.65
CA ASP A 35 -6.29 1.64 13.04
C ASP A 35 -5.58 0.51 13.81
N GLN A 36 -6.00 -0.73 13.57
CA GLN A 36 -5.39 -1.94 14.17
C GLN A 36 -3.96 -2.27 13.68
N TYR A 37 -3.47 -1.60 12.63
CA TYR A 37 -2.14 -1.83 12.05
C TYR A 37 -1.16 -0.69 12.31
N ILE A 38 -1.61 0.39 12.95
CA ILE A 38 -0.80 1.58 13.25
C ILE A 38 -0.78 1.84 14.75
N GLY A 39 0.26 2.52 15.22
CA GLY A 39 0.36 3.02 16.57
C GLY A 39 -0.02 4.49 16.65
N TYR A 40 -0.23 4.98 17.86
CA TYR A 40 -0.42 6.40 18.14
C TYR A 40 0.60 6.86 19.18
N ASP A 41 1.30 7.96 18.91
CA ASP A 41 2.22 8.53 19.87
C ASP A 41 1.48 9.22 21.03
N LYS A 42 2.23 9.75 22.00
CA LYS A 42 1.67 10.43 23.17
C LYS A 42 0.87 11.70 22.82
N GLU A 43 1.07 12.26 21.63
CA GLU A 43 0.30 13.38 21.09
C GLU A 43 -0.90 12.94 20.24
N GLY A 44 -1.14 11.63 20.12
CA GLY A 44 -2.20 11.06 19.30
C GLY A 44 -1.89 11.10 17.80
N ARG A 45 -0.62 11.24 17.39
CA ARG A 45 -0.24 11.18 15.97
C ARG A 45 -0.06 9.72 15.56
N PRO A 46 -0.67 9.30 14.44
CA PRO A 46 -0.53 7.95 13.95
C PRO A 46 0.90 7.71 13.46
N PHE A 47 1.42 6.52 13.70
CA PHE A 47 2.73 6.08 13.26
C PHE A 47 2.75 4.59 12.89
N VAL A 48 3.73 4.23 12.08
CA VAL A 48 4.11 2.84 11.83
C VAL A 48 5.62 2.71 12.02
N GLU A 49 6.09 1.55 12.44
CA GLU A 49 7.52 1.25 12.49
C GLU A 49 7.90 0.49 11.23
N CYS A 50 8.89 0.97 10.49
CA CYS A 50 9.38 0.34 9.27
C CYS A 50 10.85 -0.01 9.41
N ILE A 51 11.29 -1.04 8.71
CA ILE A 51 12.72 -1.18 8.41
C ILE A 51 13.09 -0.11 7.40
N THR A 52 14.15 0.64 7.66
CA THR A 52 14.76 1.59 6.74
C THR A 52 16.20 1.20 6.54
N GLY A 53 16.72 1.40 5.33
CA GLY A 53 18.03 0.89 4.98
C GLY A 53 18.26 0.92 3.49
N GLY A 54 19.46 0.54 3.09
CA GLY A 54 19.88 0.62 1.70
C GLY A 54 21.19 -0.10 1.43
N PRO A 55 21.68 -0.08 0.19
CA PRO A 55 23.02 -0.56 -0.13
C PRO A 55 24.04 0.23 0.69
N HIS A 56 24.82 -0.49 1.50
CA HIS A 56 25.82 0.08 2.40
C HIS A 56 25.27 0.89 3.58
N VAL A 57 23.95 0.88 3.81
CA VAL A 57 23.31 1.50 4.98
C VAL A 57 22.67 0.38 5.80
N PRO A 58 23.07 0.18 7.07
CA PRO A 58 22.47 -0.83 7.93
C PRO A 58 20.95 -0.68 8.05
N ASP A 59 20.26 -1.80 8.20
CA ASP A 59 18.83 -1.79 8.49
C ASP A 59 18.58 -1.24 9.90
N GLU A 60 17.67 -0.27 10.00
CA GLU A 60 17.24 0.35 11.24
C GLU A 60 15.72 0.32 11.36
N ILE A 61 15.20 0.19 12.59
CA ILE A 61 13.77 0.37 12.86
C ILE A 61 13.52 1.88 12.98
N THR A 62 12.78 2.44 12.03
CA THR A 62 12.39 3.85 12.04
C THR A 62 10.89 4.00 12.30
N ARG A 63 10.53 4.93 13.19
CA ARG A 63 9.15 5.35 13.39
C ARG A 63 8.76 6.40 12.34
N CYS A 64 7.81 6.03 11.48
CA CYS A 64 7.23 6.89 10.44
C CYS A 64 5.90 7.45 10.95
N SER A 65 5.79 8.75 11.17
CA SER A 65 4.59 9.39 11.71
C SER A 65 3.91 10.29 10.68
N LEU A 66 2.58 10.41 10.73
CA LEU A 66 1.89 11.48 10.01
C LEU A 66 1.94 12.77 10.80
N SER A 67 2.13 13.88 10.08
CA SER A 67 1.87 15.20 10.65
C SER A 67 0.35 15.43 10.78
N LYS A 68 -0.04 16.48 11.52
CA LYS A 68 -1.46 16.88 11.59
C LYS A 68 -2.01 17.25 10.21
N GLU A 69 -1.18 17.87 9.36
CA GLU A 69 -1.56 18.23 7.98
C GLU A 69 -1.81 16.99 7.13
N ASP A 70 -0.97 15.96 7.24
CA ASP A 70 -1.15 14.72 6.50
C ASP A 70 -2.46 14.01 6.85
N VAL A 71 -2.86 14.05 8.13
CA VAL A 71 -4.15 13.51 8.59
C VAL A 71 -5.31 14.29 7.97
N LEU A 72 -5.23 15.63 7.94
CA LEU A 72 -6.26 16.48 7.32
C LEU A 72 -6.38 16.26 5.81
N LEU A 73 -5.27 15.92 5.15
CA LEU A 73 -5.20 15.59 3.72
C LEU A 73 -5.55 14.13 3.42
N ASN A 74 -6.04 13.37 4.40
CA ASN A 74 -6.39 11.95 4.27
C ASN A 74 -5.24 11.10 3.66
N LYS A 75 -4.04 11.28 4.20
CA LYS A 75 -2.89 10.43 3.89
C LYS A 75 -2.81 9.21 4.82
N GLY A 76 -2.20 8.15 4.31
CA GLY A 76 -1.91 6.91 5.01
C GLY A 76 -0.40 6.69 5.18
N LEU A 77 -0.08 5.72 6.04
CA LEU A 77 1.27 5.25 6.30
C LEU A 77 1.48 3.85 5.73
N SER A 78 2.63 3.66 5.11
CA SER A 78 3.09 2.35 4.67
C SER A 78 4.61 2.25 4.80
N CYS A 79 5.11 1.03 4.84
CA CYS A 79 6.51 0.73 4.59
C CYS A 79 6.66 0.30 3.13
N PHE A 80 7.85 0.48 2.56
CA PHE A 80 8.18 -0.01 1.23
C PHE A 80 9.47 -0.81 1.21
N THR A 81 9.62 -1.58 0.14
CA THR A 81 10.87 -2.22 -0.25
C THR A 81 11.02 -2.15 -1.76
N VAL A 82 12.17 -1.67 -2.21
CA VAL A 82 12.56 -1.63 -3.63
C VAL A 82 13.84 -2.41 -3.78
N TRP A 83 13.89 -3.35 -4.72
CA TRP A 83 15.10 -4.12 -4.95
C TRP A 83 15.37 -4.38 -6.42
N GLN A 84 16.65 -4.50 -6.73
CA GLN A 84 17.15 -4.92 -8.03
C GLN A 84 18.40 -5.77 -7.79
N THR A 85 18.33 -7.04 -8.19
CA THR A 85 19.43 -8.00 -8.03
C THR A 85 19.84 -8.19 -6.55
N LYS A 86 20.91 -7.52 -6.09
CA LYS A 86 21.43 -7.58 -4.70
C LYS A 86 21.33 -6.24 -3.98
N ARG A 87 20.71 -5.23 -4.59
CA ARG A 87 20.52 -3.91 -3.99
C ARG A 87 19.08 -3.83 -3.53
N GLU A 88 18.91 -3.49 -2.27
CA GLU A 88 17.62 -3.37 -1.62
C GLU A 88 17.57 -2.05 -0.86
N TYR A 89 16.46 -1.33 -0.99
CA TYR A 89 16.17 -0.09 -0.30
C TYR A 89 14.84 -0.27 0.44
N ARG A 90 14.80 0.12 1.71
CA ARG A 90 13.62 0.03 2.56
C ARG A 90 13.33 1.38 3.18
N GLY A 91 12.06 1.68 3.40
CA GLY A 91 11.71 2.99 3.95
C GLY A 91 10.26 3.17 4.35
N CYS A 92 10.00 4.37 4.87
CA CYS A 92 8.68 4.91 5.13
C CYS A 92 8.06 5.44 3.82
N TRP A 93 6.76 5.25 3.62
CA TRP A 93 6.02 5.91 2.55
C TRP A 93 4.71 6.51 3.08
N ILE A 94 4.65 7.85 3.02
CA ILE A 94 3.44 8.65 3.26
C ILE A 94 2.80 8.94 1.91
N GLN A 95 1.53 8.59 1.75
CA GLN A 95 0.81 8.70 0.48
C GLN A 95 -0.68 8.91 0.72
N ASP A 96 -1.43 9.35 -0.30
CA ASP A 96 -2.89 9.38 -0.23
C ASP A 96 -3.45 8.01 0.17
N MET A 97 -4.49 7.97 1.02
CA MET A 97 -5.18 6.71 1.37
C MET A 97 -5.65 5.93 0.12
N ARG A 98 -5.97 6.64 -0.97
CA ARG A 98 -6.32 6.03 -2.27
C ARG A 98 -5.21 5.18 -2.87
N ASN A 99 -3.94 5.49 -2.60
CA ASN A 99 -2.79 4.73 -3.08
C ASN A 99 -2.43 3.59 -2.11
N LEU A 100 -2.81 3.73 -0.83
CA LEU A 100 -2.59 2.69 0.18
C LEU A 100 -3.31 1.37 -0.17
N ARG A 101 -4.39 1.42 -0.96
CA ARG A 101 -5.08 0.22 -1.46
C ARG A 101 -4.19 -0.73 -2.28
N GLU A 102 -3.14 -0.20 -2.89
CA GLU A 102 -2.19 -0.99 -3.67
C GLU A 102 -1.13 -1.64 -2.77
N CYS A 103 -1.08 -1.25 -1.49
CA CYS A 103 -0.21 -1.85 -0.49
C CYS A 103 -0.86 -3.04 0.19
N LYS A 104 -0.06 -4.07 0.45
CA LYS A 104 -0.51 -5.29 1.11
C LYS A 104 -0.62 -5.08 2.62
N LYS A 105 -1.60 -5.75 3.22
CA LYS A 105 -1.73 -5.79 4.68
C LYS A 105 -0.59 -6.60 5.29
N GLU A 106 0.11 -6.06 6.29
CA GLU A 106 1.08 -6.70 7.20
C GLU A 106 2.33 -7.37 6.59
N ARG A 107 2.42 -7.52 5.26
CA ARG A 107 3.58 -8.12 4.61
C ARG A 107 3.89 -7.50 3.26
N CYS A 108 5.16 -7.35 2.96
CA CYS A 108 5.63 -7.01 1.63
C CYS A 108 5.72 -8.29 0.80
N SER A 109 5.00 -8.37 -0.32
CA SER A 109 5.06 -9.51 -1.23
C SER A 109 5.20 -9.10 -2.68
N THR A 110 5.77 -9.99 -3.49
CA THR A 110 5.87 -9.84 -4.94
C THR A 110 5.35 -11.08 -5.65
N SER A 111 4.90 -10.91 -6.89
CA SER A 111 4.60 -12.06 -7.76
C SER A 111 5.90 -12.75 -8.17
N PRO A 112 5.94 -14.09 -8.19
CA PRO A 112 7.10 -14.87 -8.60
C PRO A 112 7.50 -14.71 -10.08
N ASP A 113 6.65 -14.10 -10.91
CA ASP A 113 6.82 -14.06 -12.37
C ASP A 113 7.84 -13.02 -12.85
N SER A 114 8.14 -12.02 -12.02
CA SER A 114 9.13 -11.00 -12.35
C SER A 114 10.50 -11.44 -11.82
N LYS A 115 11.34 -11.99 -12.70
CA LYS A 115 12.75 -12.33 -12.40
C LYS A 115 13.75 -11.28 -12.85
N ILE A 116 13.31 -10.27 -13.60
CA ILE A 116 14.15 -9.26 -14.24
C ILE A 116 13.53 -7.89 -14.02
N GLY A 117 14.31 -6.93 -13.52
CA GLY A 117 13.89 -5.53 -13.40
C GLY A 117 14.06 -4.97 -11.99
N VAL A 118 13.37 -3.86 -11.74
CA VAL A 118 13.22 -3.28 -10.40
C VAL A 118 11.92 -3.81 -9.83
N HIS A 119 12.02 -4.43 -8.67
CA HIS A 119 10.87 -4.93 -7.93
C HIS A 119 10.50 -3.92 -6.84
N PHE A 120 9.20 -3.86 -6.58
CA PHE A 120 8.62 -2.93 -5.63
C PHE A 120 7.53 -3.65 -4.85
N CYS A 121 7.49 -3.46 -3.54
CA CYS A 121 6.33 -3.75 -2.73
C CYS A 121 6.13 -2.67 -1.67
N CYS A 122 4.88 -2.46 -1.27
CA CYS A 122 4.52 -1.66 -0.12
C CYS A 122 3.51 -2.40 0.74
N CYS A 123 3.53 -2.08 2.03
CA CYS A 123 2.66 -2.70 3.02
C CYS A 123 2.33 -1.74 4.15
N TYR A 124 1.23 -1.97 4.87
CA TYR A 124 0.91 -1.25 6.10
C TYR A 124 0.85 -2.22 7.28
N GLY A 125 1.32 -1.77 8.44
CA GLY A 125 1.59 -2.61 9.61
C GLY A 125 3.00 -2.44 10.13
N HIS A 126 3.19 -2.53 11.45
CA HIS A 126 4.51 -2.49 12.07
C HIS A 126 5.42 -3.58 11.50
N LEU A 127 6.59 -3.16 11.02
CA LEU A 127 7.66 -4.01 10.49
C LEU A 127 7.23 -4.92 9.33
N CYS A 128 6.17 -4.53 8.61
CA CYS A 128 5.62 -5.32 7.51
C CYS A 128 6.61 -5.53 6.35
N ASN A 129 7.63 -4.66 6.25
CA ASN A 129 8.71 -4.73 5.27
C ASN A 129 9.99 -5.39 5.81
N SER A 130 9.92 -6.09 6.96
CA SER A 130 11.07 -6.80 7.53
C SER A 130 11.50 -8.02 6.70
N LYS A 131 10.58 -8.58 5.92
CA LYS A 131 10.81 -9.70 5.01
C LYS A 131 10.02 -9.50 3.73
N ILE A 132 10.61 -9.88 2.60
CA ILE A 132 9.92 -9.99 1.32
C ILE A 132 9.39 -11.43 1.21
N GLY A 133 8.07 -11.58 1.10
CA GLY A 133 7.42 -12.84 0.78
C GLY A 133 7.18 -13.01 -0.71
N PHE A 134 7.01 -14.26 -1.16
CA PHE A 134 6.47 -14.58 -2.48
C PHE A 134 5.03 -15.03 -2.32
N ASP A 135 4.12 -14.50 -3.12
CA ASP A 135 2.73 -14.98 -3.15
C ASP A 135 2.70 -16.28 -3.97
N GLU A 136 2.40 -17.40 -3.32
CA GLU A 136 2.00 -18.62 -4.02
C GLU A 136 0.57 -18.40 -4.53
N GLU A 137 0.38 -18.55 -5.85
CA GLU A 137 -0.88 -18.32 -6.55
C GLU A 137 -1.97 -19.33 -6.17
#